data_AF-A0A1G0J547-F1
#
_entry.id   AF-A0A1G0J547-F1
#
_cell.length_a   1.000
_cell.length_b   1.000
_cell.length_c   1.000
_cell.angle_alpha   90.00
_cell.angle_beta   90.00
_cell.angle_gamma   90.00
#
_symmetry.space_group_name_H-M   'P 1'
#
loop_
_entity.id
_entity.type
_entity.pdbx_description
1 polymer ?
#
loop_
_entity_poly.entity_id
_entity_poly.type
_entity_poly.pdbx_seq_one_letter_code
_entity_poly.pdbx_strand_id
1 'polypeptide(L)'
;MAKKIKFLFFISLILTYPPLFSISLQEQTCPEFPFFYPKKGALSVLNCDFHKTYEKRVSQIIKTFGRPHGRPIILNLGGNLIFKLNGKTQTAVATPQTYHSLKTFSHAAFSVLLMLPKENSKKLNSEILHSLQLQLQHLEKAEYALPTLNLTKNDGLLCKKLSTAIQSFIKIILLNQTYSNAEITSFYQQIHPLIIEILTRAGTIELEALHHYVDPWFSQMTLEEKKQLGVLVATAHQARAHEISVLYFAEKLGEKLGEGAENENRLVILEGKFDELSSLALLARHYLDQEAAEILFKDPYFLQSDLLGARQK
;
A
#
# COMPACT_ATOMS: atom_id res chain seq x y z
N MET A 1 -36.10 -36.35 86.84
CA MET A 1 -34.89 -36.06 86.03
C MET A 1 -34.25 -37.38 85.62
N ALA A 2 -34.48 -37.84 84.40
CA ALA A 2 -33.76 -38.95 83.76
C ALA A 2 -34.10 -38.94 82.27
N LYS A 3 -33.13 -38.66 81.40
CA LYS A 3 -33.24 -38.91 79.96
C LYS A 3 -32.14 -39.87 79.54
N LYS A 4 -32.58 -40.98 78.95
CA LYS A 4 -31.78 -42.03 78.34
C LYS A 4 -31.20 -41.58 77.00
N ILE A 5 -30.01 -42.10 76.74
CA ILE A 5 -29.28 -42.15 75.46
C ILE A 5 -30.11 -42.85 74.38
N LYS A 6 -30.12 -42.30 73.15
CA LYS A 6 -30.20 -43.06 71.89
C LYS A 6 -29.48 -42.33 70.75
N PHE A 7 -28.44 -43.00 70.25
CA PHE A 7 -27.95 -43.13 68.87
C PHE A 7 -28.55 -42.21 67.78
N LEU A 8 -27.70 -41.51 67.04
CA LEU A 8 -27.99 -41.10 65.66
C LEU A 8 -26.71 -40.94 64.83
N PHE A 9 -26.87 -41.33 63.57
CA PHE A 9 -25.89 -41.68 62.55
C PHE A 9 -25.09 -40.49 62.00
N PHE A 10 -23.88 -40.80 61.52
CA PHE A 10 -23.10 -40.04 60.56
C PHE A 10 -23.91 -39.75 59.28
N ILE A 11 -24.03 -38.48 58.89
CA ILE A 11 -24.27 -38.08 57.50
C ILE A 11 -23.26 -36.98 57.17
N SER A 12 -22.29 -37.35 56.32
CA SER A 12 -21.35 -36.44 55.68
C SER A 12 -22.12 -35.57 54.69
N LEU A 13 -22.08 -34.25 54.88
CA LEU A 13 -22.67 -33.28 53.97
C LEU A 13 -21.69 -33.09 52.78
N ILE A 14 -21.88 -33.87 51.72
CA ILE A 14 -21.24 -33.62 50.42
C ILE A 14 -21.92 -32.39 49.83
N LEU A 15 -21.25 -31.24 49.90
CA LEU A 15 -21.59 -30.05 49.12
C LEU A 15 -21.32 -30.35 47.64
N THR A 16 -22.33 -30.86 46.93
CA THR A 16 -22.32 -30.94 45.48
C THR A 16 -22.48 -29.54 44.92
N TYR A 17 -21.37 -28.92 44.50
CA TYR A 17 -21.43 -27.78 43.58
C TYR A 17 -22.16 -28.23 42.31
N PRO A 18 -23.14 -27.45 41.79
CA PRO A 18 -23.71 -27.76 40.49
C PRO A 18 -22.57 -27.68 39.45
N PRO A 19 -22.54 -28.58 38.46
CA PRO A 19 -21.57 -28.46 37.38
C PRO A 19 -21.78 -27.10 36.72
N LEU A 20 -20.73 -26.27 36.74
CA LEU A 20 -20.64 -25.07 35.93
C LEU A 20 -21.11 -25.42 34.53
N PHE A 21 -22.14 -24.71 34.08
CA PHE A 21 -22.74 -24.85 32.77
C PHE A 21 -21.68 -25.18 31.71
N SER A 22 -21.79 -26.38 31.13
CA SER A 22 -21.15 -26.71 29.87
C SER A 22 -21.75 -25.78 28.83
N ILE A 23 -21.22 -24.57 28.70
CA ILE A 23 -21.50 -23.71 27.56
C ILE A 23 -21.03 -24.53 26.37
N SER A 24 -22.01 -25.05 25.61
CA SER A 24 -21.76 -25.60 24.29
C SER A 24 -20.96 -24.53 23.55
N LEU A 25 -19.68 -24.81 23.33
CA LEU A 25 -18.78 -24.02 22.49
C LEU A 25 -19.29 -24.18 21.07
N GLN A 26 -20.39 -23.50 20.77
CA GLN A 26 -20.89 -23.34 19.42
C GLN A 26 -19.70 -22.79 18.64
N GLU A 27 -19.26 -23.52 17.60
CA GLU A 27 -18.18 -23.11 16.71
C GLU A 27 -18.55 -21.76 16.10
N GLN A 28 -18.20 -20.71 16.84
CA GLN A 28 -18.45 -19.35 16.48
C GLN A 28 -17.51 -19.07 15.34
N THR A 29 -18.05 -18.75 14.17
CA THR A 29 -17.24 -18.39 13.00
C THR A 29 -16.37 -17.20 13.37
N CYS A 30 -15.07 -17.46 13.46
CA CYS A 30 -14.09 -16.43 13.72
C CYS A 30 -13.80 -15.70 12.40
N PRO A 31 -13.65 -14.36 12.39
CA PRO A 31 -13.17 -13.69 11.19
C PRO A 31 -11.85 -14.34 10.74
N GLU A 32 -11.69 -14.55 9.43
CA GLU A 32 -10.45 -15.09 8.88
C GLU A 32 -9.30 -14.10 9.13
N PHE A 33 -8.51 -14.39 10.16
CA PHE A 33 -7.25 -13.73 10.40
C PHE A 33 -6.11 -14.61 9.91
N PRO A 34 -5.23 -14.11 9.03
CA PRO A 34 -4.00 -14.82 8.73
C PRO A 34 -3.23 -14.99 10.05
N PHE A 35 -2.82 -16.23 10.34
CA PHE A 35 -2.07 -16.59 11.56
C PHE A 35 -2.85 -16.64 12.88
N PHE A 36 -4.17 -16.88 12.84
CA PHE A 36 -4.95 -17.16 14.05
C PHE A 36 -4.52 -18.47 14.75
N TYR A 37 -3.95 -18.35 15.95
CA TYR A 37 -3.61 -19.46 16.86
C TYR A 37 -3.85 -19.05 18.32
N PRO A 38 -4.18 -20.01 19.22
CA PRO A 38 -4.45 -21.42 18.96
C PRO A 38 -5.80 -21.64 18.26
N LYS A 39 -5.91 -22.69 17.44
CA LYS A 39 -7.11 -22.97 16.62
C LYS A 39 -8.25 -23.68 17.36
N LYS A 40 -8.01 -24.19 18.56
CA LYS A 40 -8.99 -24.99 19.34
C LYS A 40 -8.89 -24.70 20.84
N GLY A 41 -9.93 -25.06 21.59
CA GLY A 41 -9.99 -24.95 23.04
C GLY A 41 -10.36 -23.55 23.55
N ALA A 42 -10.38 -23.37 24.87
CA ALA A 42 -10.83 -22.13 25.50
C ALA A 42 -10.03 -20.88 25.07
N LEU A 43 -8.72 -21.01 24.86
CA LEU A 43 -7.87 -19.91 24.38
C LEU A 43 -8.21 -19.48 22.95
N SER A 44 -8.65 -20.41 22.09
CA SER A 44 -9.13 -20.08 20.75
C SER A 44 -10.37 -19.21 20.82
N VAL A 45 -11.26 -19.45 21.78
CA VAL A 45 -12.50 -18.67 21.93
C VAL A 45 -12.17 -17.27 22.43
N LEU A 46 -11.33 -17.16 23.46
CA LEU A 46 -10.88 -15.87 23.97
C LEU A 46 -10.18 -15.04 22.89
N ASN A 47 -9.28 -15.66 22.11
CA ASN A 47 -8.62 -14.95 21.01
C ASN A 47 -9.61 -14.56 19.91
N CYS A 48 -10.63 -15.39 19.66
CA CYS A 48 -11.66 -15.06 18.71
C CYS A 48 -12.52 -13.87 19.14
N ASP A 49 -12.87 -13.79 20.42
CA ASP A 49 -13.61 -12.67 20.99
C ASP A 49 -12.85 -11.35 20.84
N PHE A 50 -11.53 -11.38 21.02
CA PHE A 50 -10.65 -10.25 20.71
C PHE A 50 -10.79 -9.81 19.25
N HIS A 51 -10.55 -10.71 18.28
CA HIS A 51 -10.60 -10.36 16.85
C HIS A 51 -11.98 -9.85 16.41
N LYS A 52 -13.06 -10.44 16.92
CA LYS A 52 -14.43 -9.96 16.66
C LYS A 52 -14.65 -8.55 17.19
N THR A 53 -14.20 -8.29 18.41
CA THR A 53 -14.33 -6.97 19.04
C THR A 53 -13.51 -5.93 18.27
N TYR A 54 -12.28 -6.29 17.91
CA TYR A 54 -11.37 -5.47 17.12
C TYR A 54 -11.98 -5.10 15.76
N GLU A 55 -12.42 -6.08 14.97
CA GLU A 55 -13.02 -5.84 13.65
C GLU A 55 -14.35 -5.08 13.72
N LYS A 56 -15.14 -5.31 14.77
CA LYS A 56 -16.35 -4.50 15.04
C LYS A 56 -15.98 -3.04 15.26
N ARG A 57 -14.92 -2.75 16.00
CA ARG A 57 -14.44 -1.39 16.27
C ARG A 57 -13.84 -0.74 15.03
N VAL A 58 -13.04 -1.45 14.25
CA VAL A 58 -12.56 -1.02 12.92
C VAL A 58 -13.74 -0.60 12.04
N SER A 59 -14.77 -1.46 11.94
CA SER A 59 -15.97 -1.16 11.15
C SER A 59 -16.74 0.07 11.66
N GLN A 60 -16.72 0.35 12.95
CA GLN A 60 -17.32 1.58 13.51
C GLN A 60 -16.52 2.82 13.14
N ILE A 61 -15.19 2.76 13.22
CA ILE A 61 -14.30 3.87 12.84
C ILE A 61 -14.46 4.20 11.36
N ILE A 62 -14.45 3.20 10.47
CA ILE A 62 -14.65 3.39 9.03
C ILE A 62 -15.94 4.19 8.74
N LYS A 63 -17.02 3.91 9.47
CA LYS A 63 -18.31 4.61 9.28
C LYS A 63 -18.25 6.09 9.63
N THR A 64 -17.25 6.54 10.38
CA THR A 64 -17.05 7.95 10.72
C THR A 64 -16.30 8.73 9.63
N PHE A 65 -15.51 8.06 8.80
CA PHE A 65 -14.67 8.75 7.83
C PHE A 65 -15.48 9.58 6.83
N GLY A 66 -15.11 10.86 6.73
CA GLY A 66 -15.74 11.83 5.85
C GLY A 66 -17.20 12.14 6.17
N ARG A 67 -17.77 11.71 7.31
CA ARG A 67 -19.12 12.11 7.76
C ARG A 67 -19.10 13.50 8.42
N PRO A 68 -20.26 14.17 8.56
CA PRO A 68 -20.36 15.36 9.41
C PRO A 68 -19.84 15.05 10.83
N HIS A 69 -18.96 15.90 11.35
CA HIS A 69 -18.26 15.71 12.63
C HIS A 69 -17.35 14.47 12.71
N GLY A 70 -17.17 13.77 11.59
CA GLY A 70 -16.24 12.66 11.47
C GLY A 70 -14.87 13.12 10.96
N ARG A 71 -13.92 12.18 10.94
CA ARG A 71 -12.56 12.47 10.49
C ARG A 71 -12.51 12.67 8.96
N PRO A 72 -12.01 13.81 8.45
CA PRO A 72 -11.75 13.99 7.02
C PRO A 72 -10.69 13.01 6.55
N ILE A 73 -10.81 12.50 5.32
CA ILE A 73 -9.78 11.62 4.75
C ILE A 73 -9.42 11.95 3.30
N ILE A 74 -8.16 11.74 2.94
CA ILE A 74 -7.67 11.69 1.56
C ILE A 74 -7.02 10.33 1.33
N LEU A 75 -7.46 9.61 0.30
CA LEU A 75 -6.85 8.36 -0.15
C LEU A 75 -6.19 8.61 -1.50
N ASN A 76 -4.93 8.21 -1.67
CA ASN A 76 -4.27 8.14 -2.96
C ASN A 76 -4.08 6.66 -3.35
N LEU A 77 -4.84 6.22 -4.34
CA LEU A 77 -4.91 4.85 -4.81
C LEU A 77 -4.23 4.72 -6.17
N GLY A 78 -2.90 4.76 -6.16
CA GLY A 78 -2.10 4.67 -7.39
C GLY A 78 -2.33 5.85 -8.35
N GLY A 79 -2.45 7.06 -7.80
CA GLY A 79 -2.71 8.29 -8.54
C GLY A 79 -4.18 8.68 -8.62
N ASN A 80 -5.11 7.80 -8.23
CA ASN A 80 -6.52 8.14 -8.07
C ASN A 80 -6.76 8.69 -6.66
N LEU A 81 -7.11 9.96 -6.56
CA LEU A 81 -7.38 10.63 -5.30
C LEU A 81 -8.86 10.53 -4.94
N ILE A 82 -9.14 10.20 -3.67
CA ILE A 82 -10.47 10.22 -3.09
C ILE A 82 -10.43 11.10 -1.85
N PHE A 83 -11.18 12.20 -1.86
CA PHE A 83 -11.34 13.09 -0.72
C PHE A 83 -12.74 12.96 -0.13
N LYS A 84 -12.84 12.75 1.18
CA LYS A 84 -14.13 12.71 1.89
C LYS A 84 -14.18 13.72 3.03
N LEU A 85 -15.20 14.58 3.01
CA LEU A 85 -15.44 15.62 4.02
C LEU A 85 -16.94 15.91 4.14
N ASN A 86 -17.46 15.92 5.38
CA ASN A 86 -18.83 16.36 5.70
C ASN A 86 -19.94 15.75 4.83
N GLY A 87 -19.85 14.43 4.61
CA GLY A 87 -20.78 13.63 3.81
C GLY A 87 -20.54 13.69 2.30
N LYS A 88 -19.59 14.50 1.83
CA LYS A 88 -19.26 14.65 0.41
C LYS A 88 -18.03 13.85 0.05
N THR A 89 -18.03 13.25 -1.14
CA THR A 89 -16.87 12.62 -1.75
C THR A 89 -16.52 13.38 -3.02
N GLN A 90 -15.24 13.70 -3.18
CA GLN A 90 -14.66 14.26 -4.40
C GLN A 90 -13.56 13.33 -4.88
N THR A 91 -13.39 13.20 -6.18
CA THR A 91 -12.32 12.40 -6.78
C THR A 91 -11.50 13.24 -7.75
N ALA A 92 -10.23 12.90 -7.89
CA ALA A 92 -9.33 13.50 -8.85
C ALA A 92 -8.26 12.50 -9.29
N VAL A 93 -7.48 12.85 -10.32
CA VAL A 93 -6.42 11.99 -10.86
C VAL A 93 -5.11 12.76 -10.83
N ALA A 94 -4.22 12.39 -9.91
CA ALA A 94 -2.87 12.93 -9.78
C ALA A 94 -1.92 12.43 -10.87
N THR A 95 -2.22 11.29 -11.50
CA THR A 95 -1.41 10.72 -12.59
C THR A 95 -2.18 10.74 -13.90
N PRO A 96 -2.23 11.88 -14.62
CA PRO A 96 -3.01 11.99 -15.85
C PRO A 96 -2.43 11.14 -16.99
N GLN A 97 -3.14 11.06 -18.13
CA GLN A 97 -2.70 10.25 -19.28
C GLN A 97 -1.28 10.60 -19.76
N THR A 98 -0.88 11.87 -19.72
CA THR A 98 0.47 12.32 -20.12
C THR A 98 1.55 11.72 -19.24
N TYR A 99 1.33 11.62 -17.93
CA TYR A 99 2.20 10.92 -16.98
C TYR A 99 2.38 9.45 -17.37
N HIS A 100 1.27 8.75 -17.67
CA HIS A 100 1.33 7.35 -18.05
C HIS A 100 2.04 7.15 -19.39
N SER A 101 1.78 8.01 -20.38
CA SER A 101 2.47 7.99 -21.66
C SER A 101 3.99 8.12 -21.50
N LEU A 102 4.47 9.06 -20.67
CA LEU A 102 5.89 9.21 -20.35
C LEU A 102 6.47 7.94 -19.72
N LYS A 103 5.84 7.43 -18.65
CA LYS A 103 6.32 6.22 -17.96
C LYS A 103 6.35 4.99 -18.84
N THR A 104 5.41 4.85 -19.77
CA THR A 104 5.39 3.72 -20.72
C THR A 104 6.66 3.66 -21.58
N PHE A 105 7.17 4.80 -22.04
CA PHE A 105 8.43 4.82 -22.80
C PHE A 105 9.63 4.42 -21.92
N SER A 106 9.68 4.86 -20.66
CA SER A 106 10.72 4.41 -19.72
C SER A 106 10.64 2.90 -19.44
N HIS A 107 9.43 2.34 -19.29
CA HIS A 107 9.23 0.91 -19.10
C HIS A 107 9.70 0.09 -20.31
N ALA A 108 9.57 0.62 -21.53
CA ALA A 108 10.00 -0.09 -22.74
C ALA A 108 11.50 -0.41 -22.73
N ALA A 109 12.34 0.48 -22.18
CA ALA A 109 13.77 0.23 -22.01
C ALA A 109 14.03 -0.93 -21.04
N PHE A 110 13.35 -0.93 -19.90
CA PHE A 110 13.49 -1.98 -18.89
C PHE A 110 12.97 -3.33 -19.40
N SER A 111 11.88 -3.32 -20.17
CA SER A 111 11.31 -4.51 -20.82
C SER A 111 12.35 -5.25 -21.68
N VAL A 112 13.15 -4.53 -22.46
CA VAL A 112 14.23 -5.14 -23.25
C VAL A 112 15.25 -5.84 -22.36
N LEU A 113 15.67 -5.22 -21.25
CA LEU A 113 16.61 -5.84 -20.32
C LEU A 113 16.05 -7.11 -19.67
N LEU A 114 14.75 -7.13 -19.36
CA LEU A 114 14.07 -8.30 -18.78
C LEU A 114 13.97 -9.47 -19.77
N MET A 115 13.96 -9.20 -21.08
CA MET A 115 13.96 -10.24 -22.11
C MET A 115 15.32 -10.90 -22.29
N LEU A 116 16.42 -10.23 -21.90
CA LEU A 116 17.76 -10.74 -22.11
C LEU A 116 18.18 -11.67 -20.95
N PRO A 117 18.68 -12.88 -21.25
CA PRO A 117 19.13 -13.81 -20.23
C PRO A 117 20.35 -13.26 -19.50
N LYS A 118 20.63 -13.69 -18.27
CA LYS A 118 21.88 -13.26 -17.58
C LYS A 118 23.14 -13.81 -18.26
N GLU A 119 23.05 -14.99 -18.89
CA GLU A 119 24.13 -15.59 -19.67
C GLU A 119 24.06 -15.16 -21.14
N ASN A 120 25.07 -14.43 -21.60
CA ASN A 120 25.12 -13.84 -22.94
C ASN A 120 26.18 -14.45 -23.87
N SER A 121 26.81 -15.55 -23.46
CA SER A 121 27.86 -16.25 -24.24
C SER A 121 27.30 -17.15 -25.34
N LYS A 122 25.98 -17.31 -25.43
CA LYS A 122 25.30 -18.19 -26.40
C LYS A 122 24.37 -17.37 -27.29
N LYS A 123 24.12 -17.89 -28.50
CA LYS A 123 23.06 -17.38 -29.37
C LYS A 123 21.73 -17.38 -28.64
N LEU A 124 20.96 -16.32 -28.85
CA LEU A 124 19.59 -16.21 -28.35
C LEU A 124 18.69 -17.28 -28.99
N ASN A 125 17.76 -17.80 -28.19
CA ASN A 125 16.76 -18.75 -28.69
C ASN A 125 15.68 -18.02 -29.52
N SER A 126 14.88 -18.79 -30.27
CA SER A 126 13.84 -18.23 -31.14
C SER A 126 12.73 -17.48 -30.38
N GLU A 127 12.46 -17.85 -29.13
CA GLU A 127 11.45 -17.20 -28.30
C GLU A 127 11.87 -15.76 -27.95
N ILE A 128 13.10 -15.57 -27.47
CA ILE A 128 13.65 -14.24 -27.15
C ILE A 128 13.72 -13.37 -28.42
N LEU A 129 14.19 -13.94 -29.54
CA LEU A 129 14.24 -13.21 -30.81
C LEU A 129 12.85 -12.78 -31.27
N HIS A 130 11.83 -13.63 -31.09
CA HIS A 130 10.45 -13.29 -31.40
C HIS A 130 9.91 -12.19 -30.49
N SER A 131 10.15 -12.26 -29.17
CA SER A 131 9.77 -11.22 -28.21
C SER A 131 10.41 -9.86 -28.55
N LEU A 132 11.69 -9.86 -28.93
CA LEU A 132 12.40 -8.65 -29.38
C LEU A 132 11.80 -8.07 -30.66
N GLN A 133 11.43 -8.91 -31.64
CA GLN A 133 10.74 -8.47 -32.86
C GLN A 133 9.37 -7.85 -32.54
N LEU A 134 8.58 -8.46 -31.66
CA LEU A 134 7.30 -7.90 -31.23
C LEU A 134 7.48 -6.57 -30.50
N GLN A 135 8.47 -6.47 -29.61
CA GLN A 135 8.79 -5.24 -28.90
C GLN A 135 9.18 -4.12 -29.88
N LEU A 136 9.94 -4.43 -30.93
CA LEU A 136 10.27 -3.48 -31.99
C LEU A 136 9.02 -2.96 -32.71
N GLN A 137 8.09 -3.85 -33.08
CA GLN A 137 6.82 -3.45 -33.71
C GLN A 137 5.96 -2.57 -32.78
N HIS A 138 5.94 -2.86 -31.48
CA HIS A 138 5.21 -2.05 -30.51
C HIS A 138 5.82 -0.64 -30.37
N LEU A 139 7.16 -0.53 -30.36
CA LEU A 139 7.85 0.76 -30.33
C LEU A 139 7.55 1.60 -31.58
N GLU A 140 7.57 1.00 -32.76
CA GLU A 140 7.24 1.69 -34.02
C GLU A 140 5.80 2.22 -34.02
N LYS A 141 4.84 1.41 -33.55
CA LYS A 141 3.44 1.86 -33.39
C LYS A 141 3.29 2.97 -32.35
N ALA A 142 4.02 2.87 -31.23
CA ALA A 142 4.00 3.90 -30.18
C ALA A 142 4.60 5.22 -30.67
N GLU A 143 5.68 5.19 -31.46
CA GLU A 143 6.25 6.38 -32.09
C GLU A 143 5.28 7.02 -33.09
N TYR A 144 4.60 6.23 -33.91
CA TYR A 144 3.60 6.73 -34.85
C TYR A 144 2.44 7.43 -34.12
N ALA A 145 2.07 6.94 -32.94
CA ALA A 145 1.02 7.51 -32.12
C ALA A 145 1.43 8.77 -31.34
N LEU A 146 2.73 9.14 -31.26
CA LEU A 146 3.19 10.30 -30.47
C LEU A 146 2.37 11.60 -30.68
N PRO A 147 1.97 11.98 -31.92
CA PRO A 147 1.17 13.19 -32.14
C PRO A 147 -0.22 13.18 -31.48
N THR A 148 -0.76 12.02 -31.12
CA THR A 148 -2.10 11.87 -30.51
C THR A 148 -2.07 11.78 -28.98
N LEU A 149 -0.89 11.73 -28.36
CA LEU A 149 -0.73 11.50 -26.92
C LEU A 149 -0.84 12.75 -26.04
N ASN A 150 -1.21 13.90 -26.60
CA ASN A 150 -1.29 15.20 -25.90
C ASN A 150 -0.01 15.57 -25.11
N LEU A 151 1.15 15.08 -25.57
CA LEU A 151 2.44 15.43 -25.00
C LEU A 151 2.86 16.83 -25.48
N THR A 152 3.67 17.52 -24.69
CA THR A 152 4.35 18.72 -25.20
C THR A 152 5.29 18.34 -26.35
N LYS A 153 5.64 19.30 -27.21
CA LYS A 153 6.59 19.05 -28.30
C LYS A 153 7.93 18.50 -27.79
N ASN A 154 8.40 19.00 -26.65
CA ASN A 154 9.66 18.58 -26.04
C ASN A 154 9.56 17.15 -25.48
N ASP A 155 8.47 16.83 -24.78
CA ASP A 155 8.24 15.49 -24.26
C ASP A 155 8.10 14.46 -25.39
N GLY A 156 7.37 14.79 -26.45
CA GLY A 156 7.25 13.95 -27.64
C GLY A 156 8.60 13.68 -28.30
N LEU A 157 9.47 14.71 -28.41
CA LEU A 157 10.83 14.54 -28.93
C LEU A 157 11.69 13.66 -28.02
N LEU A 158 11.56 13.81 -26.70
CA LEU A 158 12.29 13.03 -25.72
C LEU A 158 11.89 11.54 -25.79
N CYS A 159 10.59 11.24 -25.81
CA CYS A 159 10.06 9.89 -26.00
C CYS A 159 10.54 9.27 -27.32
N LYS A 160 10.54 10.05 -28.41
CA LYS A 160 11.04 9.60 -29.71
C LYS A 160 12.53 9.26 -29.65
N LYS A 161 13.36 10.11 -29.04
CA LYS A 161 14.80 9.85 -28.88
C LYS A 161 15.07 8.55 -28.11
N LEU A 162 14.37 8.36 -26.98
CA LEU A 162 14.49 7.13 -26.19
C LEU A 162 14.06 5.91 -26.99
N SER A 163 12.89 5.96 -27.62
CA SER A 163 12.37 4.86 -28.42
C SER A 163 13.30 4.51 -29.58
N THR A 164 13.83 5.50 -30.32
CA THR A 164 14.80 5.27 -31.39
C THR A 164 16.06 4.56 -30.87
N ALA A 165 16.60 4.96 -29.72
CA ALA A 165 17.76 4.30 -29.11
C ALA A 165 17.46 2.83 -28.75
N ILE A 166 16.28 2.56 -28.17
CA ILE A 166 15.83 1.19 -27.85
C ILE A 166 15.71 0.36 -29.13
N GLN A 167 15.07 0.89 -30.17
CA GLN A 167 14.91 0.20 -31.45
C GLN A 167 16.26 -0.13 -32.10
N SER A 168 17.21 0.81 -32.08
CA SER A 168 18.56 0.58 -32.60
C SER A 168 19.26 -0.57 -31.89
N PHE A 169 19.17 -0.63 -30.56
CA PHE A 169 19.74 -1.72 -29.78
C PHE A 169 19.08 -3.07 -30.10
N ILE A 170 17.74 -3.12 -30.16
CA ILE A 170 17.02 -4.34 -30.54
C ILE A 170 17.44 -4.81 -31.94
N LYS A 171 17.54 -3.90 -32.92
CA LYS A 171 17.94 -4.22 -34.30
C LYS A 171 19.33 -4.84 -34.38
N ILE A 172 20.28 -4.35 -33.58
CA ILE A 172 21.64 -4.92 -33.48
C ILE A 172 21.57 -6.35 -32.93
N ILE A 173 20.81 -6.59 -31.86
CA ILE A 173 20.65 -7.92 -31.26
C ILE A 173 20.00 -8.89 -32.26
N LEU A 174 18.96 -8.46 -32.98
CA LEU A 174 18.28 -9.30 -33.97
C LEU A 174 19.20 -9.68 -35.14
N LEU A 175 20.06 -8.77 -35.58
CA LEU A 175 21.03 -9.03 -36.64
C LEU A 175 22.10 -10.03 -36.18
N ASN A 176 22.66 -9.83 -34.99
CA ASN A 176 23.77 -10.63 -34.47
C ASN A 176 23.31 -11.93 -33.80
N GLN A 177 22.04 -12.00 -33.39
CA GLN A 177 21.44 -13.06 -32.56
C GLN A 177 22.19 -13.31 -31.24
N THR A 178 22.97 -12.34 -30.80
CA THR A 178 23.78 -12.35 -29.59
C THR A 178 24.02 -10.91 -29.15
N TYR A 179 24.55 -10.74 -27.94
CA TYR A 179 24.96 -9.45 -27.40
C TYR A 179 26.06 -9.67 -26.35
N SER A 180 26.77 -8.61 -26.03
CA SER A 180 27.86 -8.58 -25.05
C SER A 180 27.53 -7.64 -23.90
N ASN A 181 28.25 -7.78 -22.78
CA ASN A 181 28.12 -6.87 -21.64
C ASN A 181 28.51 -5.43 -22.02
N ALA A 182 29.47 -5.26 -22.94
CA ALA A 182 29.87 -3.96 -23.46
C ALA A 182 28.72 -3.29 -24.23
N GLU A 183 27.99 -4.04 -25.06
CA GLU A 183 26.81 -3.53 -25.77
C GLU A 183 25.67 -3.14 -24.81
N ILE A 184 25.38 -3.95 -23.78
CA ILE A 184 24.41 -3.58 -22.74
C ILE A 184 24.84 -2.30 -22.02
N THR A 185 26.12 -2.20 -21.65
CA THR A 185 26.66 -1.03 -20.94
C THR A 185 26.54 0.22 -21.81
N SER A 186 26.91 0.14 -23.08
CA SER A 186 26.78 1.24 -24.03
C SER A 186 25.32 1.64 -24.24
N PHE A 187 24.42 0.66 -24.37
CA PHE A 187 22.98 0.91 -24.46
C PHE A 187 22.47 1.65 -23.23
N TYR A 188 22.80 1.18 -22.03
CA TYR A 188 22.41 1.83 -20.78
C TYR A 188 22.92 3.26 -20.68
N GLN A 189 24.21 3.49 -20.96
CA GLN A 189 24.81 4.83 -20.95
C GLN A 189 24.09 5.80 -21.89
N GLN A 190 23.63 5.30 -23.05
CA GLN A 190 22.89 6.10 -24.01
C GLN A 190 21.47 6.46 -23.54
N ILE A 191 20.73 5.51 -22.98
CA ILE A 191 19.32 5.72 -22.61
C ILE A 191 19.13 6.31 -21.20
N HIS A 192 20.09 6.11 -20.30
CA HIS A 192 20.00 6.54 -18.91
C HIS A 192 19.60 8.02 -18.74
N PRO A 193 20.31 9.01 -19.35
CA PRO A 193 19.92 10.40 -19.21
C PRO A 193 18.51 10.70 -19.74
N LEU A 194 18.07 10.00 -20.80
CA LEU A 194 16.72 10.15 -21.36
C LEU A 194 15.66 9.60 -20.39
N ILE A 195 15.91 8.44 -19.78
CA ILE A 195 15.01 7.84 -18.79
C ILE A 195 14.87 8.75 -17.58
N ILE A 196 15.98 9.26 -17.04
CA ILE A 196 15.95 10.16 -15.89
C ILE A 196 15.17 11.44 -16.21
N GLU A 197 15.37 12.04 -17.39
CA GLU A 197 14.61 13.22 -17.79
C GLU A 197 13.11 12.91 -17.91
N ILE A 198 12.72 11.82 -18.57
CA ILE A 198 11.30 11.40 -18.68
C ILE A 198 10.66 11.18 -17.30
N LEU A 199 11.35 10.47 -16.41
CA LEU A 199 10.85 10.22 -15.05
C LEU A 199 10.72 11.50 -14.23
N THR A 200 11.66 12.44 -14.40
CA THR A 200 11.59 13.77 -13.76
C THR A 200 10.38 14.57 -14.26
N ARG A 201 10.13 14.54 -15.57
CA ARG A 201 8.95 15.19 -16.18
C ARG A 201 7.65 14.57 -15.67
N ALA A 202 7.56 13.24 -15.64
CA ALA A 202 6.41 12.54 -15.10
C ALA A 202 6.19 12.89 -13.62
N GLY A 203 7.25 12.86 -12.80
CA GLY A 203 7.16 13.24 -11.39
C GLY A 203 6.70 14.68 -11.17
N THR A 204 7.14 15.61 -12.02
CA THR A 204 6.68 17.01 -11.99
C THR A 204 5.18 17.11 -12.27
N ILE A 205 4.69 16.39 -13.30
CA ILE A 205 3.26 16.33 -13.64
C ILE A 205 2.43 15.80 -12.46
N GLU A 206 2.89 14.73 -11.81
CA GLU A 206 2.21 14.15 -10.65
C GLU A 206 2.17 15.12 -9.47
N LEU A 207 3.29 15.77 -9.16
CA LEU A 207 3.38 16.77 -8.09
C LEU A 207 2.49 17.99 -8.33
N GLU A 208 2.49 18.53 -9.54
CA GLU A 208 1.63 19.66 -9.93
C GLU A 208 0.15 19.29 -9.83
N ALA A 209 -0.23 18.08 -10.26
CA ALA A 209 -1.60 17.60 -10.15
C ALA A 209 -2.02 17.39 -8.68
N LEU A 210 -1.15 16.79 -7.85
CA LEU A 210 -1.37 16.68 -6.41
C LEU A 210 -1.63 18.05 -5.79
N HIS A 211 -0.77 19.03 -6.06
CA HIS A 211 -0.92 20.39 -5.56
C HIS A 211 -2.22 21.02 -6.04
N HIS A 212 -2.52 20.93 -7.34
CA HIS A 212 -3.72 21.50 -7.95
C HIS A 212 -5.02 21.00 -7.30
N TYR A 213 -5.11 19.71 -6.98
CA TYR A 213 -6.33 19.13 -6.39
C TYR A 213 -6.38 19.22 -4.86
N VAL A 214 -5.26 18.98 -4.19
CA VAL A 214 -5.23 18.90 -2.72
C VAL A 214 -5.33 20.28 -2.08
N ASP A 215 -4.77 21.33 -2.67
CA ASP A 215 -4.82 22.67 -2.08
C ASP A 215 -6.25 23.21 -1.90
N PRO A 216 -7.12 23.16 -2.92
CA PRO A 216 -8.52 23.51 -2.77
C PRO A 216 -9.25 22.63 -1.74
N TRP A 217 -8.96 21.33 -1.67
CA TRP A 217 -9.55 20.44 -0.65
C TRP A 217 -9.12 20.84 0.76
N PHE A 218 -7.84 21.14 0.94
CA PHE A 218 -7.30 21.57 2.21
C PHE A 218 -7.88 22.93 2.63
N SER A 219 -8.14 23.84 1.69
CA SER A 219 -8.80 25.13 1.99
C SER A 219 -10.25 25.02 2.45
N GLN A 220 -10.95 23.92 2.11
CA GLN A 220 -12.33 23.66 2.54
C GLN A 220 -12.42 23.25 4.01
N MET A 221 -11.30 22.85 4.63
CA MET A 221 -11.25 22.37 6.01
C MET A 221 -11.02 23.49 7.01
N THR A 222 -11.71 23.40 8.15
CA THR A 222 -11.38 24.12 9.37
C THR A 222 -10.02 23.68 9.94
N LEU A 223 -9.48 24.45 10.89
CA LEU A 223 -8.22 24.10 11.56
C LEU A 223 -8.30 22.74 12.28
N GLU A 224 -9.43 22.44 12.92
CA GLU A 224 -9.62 21.17 13.62
C GLU A 224 -9.73 19.99 12.63
N GLU A 225 -10.45 20.18 11.52
CA GLU A 225 -10.50 19.18 10.44
C GLU A 225 -9.10 18.91 9.86
N LYS A 226 -8.26 19.93 9.67
CA LYS A 226 -6.86 19.78 9.21
C LYS A 226 -5.98 19.03 10.22
N LYS A 227 -6.18 19.27 11.51
CA LYS A 227 -5.48 18.54 12.59
C LYS A 227 -5.91 17.07 12.66
N GLN A 228 -7.13 16.76 12.27
CA GLN A 228 -7.66 15.40 12.31
C GLN A 228 -7.56 14.66 10.99
N LEU A 229 -7.28 15.35 9.88
CA LEU A 229 -7.18 14.76 8.54
C LEU A 229 -6.33 13.48 8.55
N GLY A 230 -6.91 12.39 8.05
CA GLY A 230 -6.19 11.17 7.73
C GLY A 230 -5.85 11.10 6.25
N VAL A 231 -4.61 10.80 5.93
CA VAL A 231 -4.14 10.59 4.57
C VAL A 231 -3.59 9.18 4.47
N LEU A 232 -4.00 8.45 3.43
CA LEU A 232 -3.41 7.17 3.10
C LEU A 232 -2.90 7.17 1.67
N VAL A 233 -1.66 6.72 1.49
CA VAL A 233 -1.05 6.56 0.17
C VAL A 233 -0.80 5.08 -0.09
N ALA A 234 -1.42 4.55 -1.15
CA ALA A 234 -1.18 3.22 -1.64
C ALA A 234 0.01 3.20 -2.61
N THR A 235 1.00 2.35 -2.35
CA THR A 235 2.22 2.27 -3.15
C THR A 235 2.77 0.84 -3.26
N ALA A 236 3.75 0.65 -4.14
CA ALA A 236 4.56 -0.55 -4.15
C ALA A 236 5.64 -0.48 -3.06
N HIS A 237 5.96 -1.62 -2.45
CA HIS A 237 6.96 -1.70 -1.38
C HIS A 237 8.29 -1.01 -1.74
N GLN A 238 8.82 -1.27 -2.94
CA GLN A 238 10.09 -0.70 -3.42
C GLN A 238 10.06 0.84 -3.57
N ALA A 239 8.88 1.44 -3.72
CA ALA A 239 8.73 2.88 -3.89
C ALA A 239 8.57 3.62 -2.55
N ARG A 240 8.22 2.93 -1.45
CA ARG A 240 7.82 3.52 -0.15
C ARG A 240 8.62 4.76 0.26
N ALA A 241 9.94 4.63 0.30
CA ALA A 241 10.82 5.65 0.88
C ALA A 241 10.86 6.98 0.10
N HIS A 242 10.58 6.96 -1.20
CA HIS A 242 10.69 8.13 -2.09
C HIS A 242 9.50 8.21 -3.05
N GLU A 243 8.33 7.76 -2.61
CA GLU A 243 7.11 7.89 -3.39
C GLU A 243 6.66 9.37 -3.35
N ILE A 244 6.38 9.94 -4.52
CA ILE A 244 6.15 11.39 -4.69
C ILE A 244 4.95 11.84 -3.85
N SER A 245 3.87 11.07 -3.83
CA SER A 245 2.68 11.40 -3.06
C SER A 245 2.92 11.33 -1.56
N VAL A 246 3.68 10.34 -1.07
CA VAL A 246 4.11 10.24 0.34
C VAL A 246 4.91 11.48 0.74
N LEU A 247 5.91 11.87 -0.06
CA LEU A 247 6.73 13.06 0.22
C LEU A 247 5.89 14.33 0.19
N TYR A 248 5.01 14.47 -0.80
CA TYR A 248 4.09 15.60 -0.91
C TYR A 248 3.19 15.74 0.32
N PHE A 249 2.55 14.66 0.75
CA PHE A 249 1.66 14.70 1.90
C PHE A 249 2.42 14.85 3.22
N ALA A 250 3.63 14.28 3.35
CA ALA A 250 4.47 14.51 4.53
C ALA A 250 4.79 16.00 4.69
N GLU A 251 5.20 16.66 3.60
CA GLU A 251 5.45 18.10 3.59
C GLU A 251 4.16 18.90 3.87
N LYS A 252 3.05 18.58 3.17
CA LYS A 252 1.77 19.29 3.33
C LYS A 252 1.23 19.21 4.75
N LEU A 253 1.43 18.08 5.43
CA LEU A 253 0.96 17.86 6.80
C LEU A 253 1.97 18.31 7.86
N GLY A 254 3.24 18.51 7.49
CA GLY A 254 4.33 18.75 8.45
C GLY A 254 4.69 17.50 9.26
N GLU A 255 4.54 16.31 8.66
CA GLU A 255 4.85 15.02 9.29
C GLU A 255 6.29 14.61 8.97
N LYS A 256 6.92 13.87 9.89
CA LYS A 256 8.23 13.25 9.68
C LYS A 256 8.05 11.77 9.41
N LEU A 257 8.68 11.27 8.35
CA LEU A 257 8.66 9.85 8.01
C LEU A 257 9.75 9.09 8.79
N GLY A 258 9.39 7.96 9.39
CA GLY A 258 10.32 7.01 10.01
C GLY A 258 10.58 5.77 9.15
N GLU A 259 11.36 4.84 9.70
CA GLU A 259 11.56 3.52 9.08
C GLU A 259 10.33 2.63 9.32
N GLY A 260 9.90 1.90 8.29
CA GLY A 260 8.66 1.14 8.38
C GLY A 260 7.49 2.05 8.74
N ALA A 261 6.65 1.62 9.69
CA ALA A 261 5.48 2.38 10.16
C ALA A 261 5.81 3.41 11.26
N GLU A 262 7.09 3.56 11.65
CA GLU A 262 7.48 4.50 12.70
C GLU A 262 7.13 5.94 12.32
N ASN A 263 6.55 6.68 13.26
CA ASN A 263 6.11 8.07 13.10
C ASN A 263 4.97 8.26 12.08
N GLU A 264 4.33 7.19 11.58
CA GLU A 264 3.08 7.35 10.84
C GLU A 264 2.02 7.92 11.79
N ASN A 265 1.47 9.09 11.51
CA ASN A 265 0.47 9.69 12.38
C ASN A 265 -0.81 9.98 11.59
N ARG A 266 -0.80 11.07 10.84
CA ARG A 266 -1.87 11.40 9.90
C ARG A 266 -1.66 10.82 8.51
N LEU A 267 -0.42 10.50 8.15
CA LEU A 267 -0.05 9.89 6.89
C LEU A 267 0.30 8.41 7.11
N VAL A 268 -0.48 7.53 6.48
CA VAL A 268 -0.35 6.07 6.56
C VAL A 268 -0.04 5.50 5.18
N ILE A 269 0.84 4.51 5.10
CA ILE A 269 1.26 3.94 3.81
C ILE A 269 0.74 2.51 3.67
N LEU A 270 -0.06 2.27 2.62
CA LEU A 270 -0.54 0.94 2.25
C LEU A 270 0.33 0.35 1.14
N GLU A 271 0.92 -0.80 1.37
CA GLU A 271 1.77 -1.47 0.37
C GLU A 271 1.05 -2.62 -0.33
N GLY A 272 1.15 -2.66 -1.66
CA GLY A 272 0.72 -3.80 -2.47
C GLY A 272 -0.80 -3.95 -2.67
N LYS A 273 -1.62 -3.01 -2.16
CA LYS A 273 -3.07 -2.94 -2.39
C LYS A 273 -3.47 -1.51 -2.75
N PHE A 274 -4.37 -1.37 -3.72
CA PHE A 274 -4.75 -0.08 -4.31
C PHE A 274 -6.28 0.15 -4.31
N ASP A 275 -7.01 -0.52 -3.41
CA ASP A 275 -8.46 -0.41 -3.31
C ASP A 275 -8.91 0.40 -2.09
N GLU A 276 -10.07 1.04 -2.21
CA GLU A 276 -10.64 1.89 -1.16
C GLU A 276 -10.94 1.08 0.11
N LEU A 277 -11.44 -0.15 0.00
CA LEU A 277 -11.84 -0.95 1.15
C LEU A 277 -10.64 -1.28 2.04
N SER A 278 -9.55 -1.80 1.46
CA SER A 278 -8.30 -2.10 2.17
C SER A 278 -7.70 -0.83 2.78
N SER A 279 -7.80 0.30 2.08
CA SER A 279 -7.29 1.59 2.54
C SER A 279 -8.04 2.10 3.77
N LEU A 280 -9.37 2.13 3.71
CA LEU A 280 -10.20 2.51 4.86
C LEU A 280 -9.96 1.59 6.06
N ALA A 281 -9.80 0.29 5.80
CA ALA A 281 -9.55 -0.69 6.84
C ALA A 281 -8.18 -0.50 7.50
N LEU A 282 -7.11 -0.25 6.73
CA LEU A 282 -5.79 0.04 7.30
C LEU A 282 -5.81 1.34 8.11
N LEU A 283 -6.38 2.41 7.55
CA LEU A 283 -6.43 3.71 8.24
C LEU A 283 -7.26 3.65 9.54
N ALA A 284 -8.34 2.85 9.56
CA ALA A 284 -9.13 2.64 10.77
C ALA A 284 -8.39 1.82 11.82
N ARG A 285 -7.65 0.77 11.41
CA ARG A 285 -6.79 -0.01 12.33
C ARG A 285 -5.69 0.86 12.93
N HIS A 286 -5.02 1.66 12.11
CA HIS A 286 -4.02 2.62 12.55
C HIS A 286 -4.52 3.50 13.69
N TYR A 287 -5.68 4.16 13.51
CA TYR A 287 -6.22 5.01 14.57
C TYR A 287 -6.72 4.25 15.80
N LEU A 288 -7.27 3.05 15.61
CA LEU A 288 -7.65 2.18 16.72
C LEU A 288 -6.42 1.78 17.54
N ASP A 289 -5.34 1.41 16.87
CA ASP A 289 -4.11 0.97 17.49
C ASP A 289 -3.44 2.15 18.23
N GLN A 290 -3.41 3.35 17.64
CA GLN A 290 -2.95 4.56 18.34
C GLN A 290 -3.78 4.87 19.60
N GLU A 291 -5.12 4.79 19.51
CA GLU A 291 -6.03 5.00 20.66
C GLU A 291 -5.75 4.00 21.77
N ALA A 292 -5.65 2.70 21.42
CA ALA A 292 -5.35 1.64 22.37
C ALA A 292 -3.95 1.79 22.97
N ALA A 293 -2.97 2.17 22.15
CA ALA A 293 -1.59 2.33 22.55
C ALA A 293 -1.41 3.46 23.57
N GLU A 294 -2.06 4.61 23.32
CA GLU A 294 -2.08 5.72 24.27
C GLU A 294 -2.68 5.31 25.63
N ILE A 295 -3.78 4.55 25.62
CA ILE A 295 -4.44 4.12 26.85
C ILE A 295 -3.56 3.15 27.64
N LEU A 296 -3.05 2.11 26.98
CA LEU A 296 -2.36 0.97 27.59
C LEU A 296 -0.89 1.24 27.89
N PHE A 297 -0.22 2.03 27.05
CA PHE A 297 1.23 2.22 27.09
C PHE A 297 1.67 3.68 27.28
N LYS A 298 0.73 4.65 27.26
CA LYS A 298 1.03 6.10 27.34
C LYS A 298 1.95 6.59 26.21
N ASP A 299 1.87 5.90 25.07
CA ASP A 299 2.59 6.21 23.86
C ASP A 299 1.74 5.76 22.66
N PRO A 300 1.22 6.68 21.82
CA PRO A 300 0.36 6.33 20.70
C PRO A 300 1.12 5.63 19.58
N TYR A 301 2.45 5.69 19.55
CA TYR A 301 3.30 5.07 18.54
C TYR A 301 3.72 3.65 18.94
N PHE A 302 3.39 3.21 20.16
CA PHE A 302 3.88 1.95 20.71
C PHE A 302 3.52 0.71 19.86
N LEU A 303 2.35 0.72 19.20
CA LEU A 303 1.89 -0.38 18.35
C LEU A 303 2.33 -0.26 16.86
N GLN A 304 3.20 0.70 16.52
CA GLN A 304 3.75 0.87 15.16
C GLN A 304 5.01 0.04 14.91
N SER A 305 5.33 -0.87 15.82
CA SER A 305 6.45 -1.77 15.72
C SER A 305 6.05 -3.16 16.21
N ASP A 306 6.81 -4.19 15.84
CA ASP A 306 6.62 -5.51 16.40
C ASP A 306 6.91 -5.48 17.91
N LEU A 307 5.88 -5.73 18.72
CA LEU A 307 5.97 -5.75 20.18
C LEU A 307 7.01 -6.74 20.72
N LEU A 308 7.23 -7.85 20.02
CA LEU A 308 8.18 -8.87 20.41
C LEU A 308 9.60 -8.52 19.97
N GLY A 309 9.75 -7.71 18.92
CA GLY A 309 11.04 -7.27 18.37
C GLY A 309 11.58 -5.99 19.02
N ALA A 310 10.71 -5.01 19.28
CA ALA A 310 11.07 -3.67 19.76
C ALA A 310 11.81 -3.64 21.12
N ARG A 311 11.81 -4.77 21.85
CA ARG A 311 12.39 -4.91 23.18
C ARG A 311 13.58 -5.89 23.26
N GLN A 312 14.09 -6.39 22.13
CA GLN A 312 15.22 -7.34 22.10
C GLN A 312 16.60 -6.66 22.04
N LYS A 313 16.79 -5.53 22.72
CA LYS A 313 18.11 -4.88 22.82
C LYS A 313 19.03 -5.60 23.81
#